data_AF-A0AAN6X9I0-F1
#
_entry.id   AF-A0AAN6X9I0-F1
#
_cell.length_a   1.000
_cell.length_b   1.000
_cell.length_c   1.000
_cell.angle_alpha   90.00
_cell.angle_beta   90.00
_cell.angle_gamma   90.00
#
_symmetry.space_group_name_H-M   'P 1'
#
loop_
_entity.id
_entity.type
_entity.pdbx_description
1 polymer ?
#
loop_
_entity_poly.entity_id
_entity_poly.type
_entity_poly.pdbx_seq_one_letter_code
_entity_poly.pdbx_strand_id
1 'polypeptide(L)'
;MALESYSDLLKEIPRLQMALNALERSQAISAESGMMTLFANLKVRLQAFAEVLAECAGQIEAQAQQHDADALSLKEQQTLLKIQIKDHVKSLFVESLREQAEAEDGVKMQVIQNAIDKLGPFWDEKIAQRDELLQEKLGSLVEVRQDIQNLSETVTKLNGDVTGGQAAVADLKETVTRLEATVAGRDVAIAGHNETVTKLNGDVSERDTTVADLKETVTRLEAMVAGRDVAIAVLNETVTRLQATVAENEISVAGLSGDVSERDSTIAGLKDSLAAFHGKMEALETEVAHRDDSIKRLQDELDAAKLVAQCLQDKLAACQSTYDNVKSQLGRELADSEAVNTQLHDALSESEAVKAQLTEALATAKSDLSEARALAESHDKKCAELAVALKAEEEANPRKRRRLNDGPEELSNQETWERIVYEMADELATVTPELEGPDVLTHKRVLYDLSAIPNVDAYRDNWNRLLQEGPADEWHCVVNCLDRGHHAAPLFISNDGDALCPGHENRECLVVKVFRGVDTPVRTVFSLIAS
;
A
#
# COMPACT_ATOMS: atom_id res chain seq x y z
N MET A 1 137.24 -94.16 -31.99
CA MET A 1 137.95 -93.90 -33.26
C MET A 1 139.45 -93.60 -33.11
N ALA A 2 139.92 -92.48 -32.53
CA ALA A 2 141.37 -92.29 -32.30
C ALA A 2 141.97 -93.31 -31.32
N LEU A 3 141.22 -93.68 -30.27
CA LEU A 3 141.53 -94.77 -29.33
C LEU A 3 141.52 -96.16 -29.98
N GLU A 4 140.63 -96.40 -30.96
CA GLU A 4 140.59 -97.69 -31.69
C GLU A 4 141.79 -97.86 -32.62
N SER A 5 142.27 -96.78 -33.24
CA SER A 5 143.50 -96.81 -34.05
C SER A 5 144.79 -96.97 -33.21
N TYR A 6 144.75 -96.67 -31.91
CA TYR A 6 145.86 -96.92 -30.97
C TYR A 6 145.79 -98.32 -30.36
N SER A 7 144.58 -98.86 -30.17
CA SER A 7 144.35 -100.28 -29.82
C SER A 7 145.03 -101.22 -30.81
N ASP A 8 145.00 -100.90 -32.10
CA ASP A 8 145.66 -101.71 -33.13
C ASP A 8 147.19 -101.63 -33.09
N LEU A 9 147.78 -100.54 -32.59
CA LEU A 9 149.24 -100.43 -32.36
C LEU A 9 149.66 -101.19 -31.10
N LEU A 10 148.82 -101.16 -30.04
CA LEU A 10 149.00 -101.95 -28.83
C LEU A 10 148.91 -103.46 -29.11
N LYS A 11 148.12 -103.88 -30.11
CA LYS A 11 148.05 -105.29 -30.56
C LYS A 11 149.34 -105.81 -31.22
N GLU A 12 150.27 -104.94 -31.60
CA GLU A 12 151.60 -105.33 -32.11
C GLU A 12 152.63 -105.58 -30.98
N ILE A 13 152.37 -105.12 -29.74
CA ILE A 13 153.25 -105.37 -28.59
C ILE A 13 153.44 -106.88 -28.30
N PRO A 14 152.39 -107.72 -28.27
CA PRO A 14 152.54 -109.17 -28.14
C PRO A 14 153.35 -109.81 -29.28
N ARG A 15 153.30 -109.25 -30.49
CA ARG A 15 154.08 -109.72 -31.64
C ARG A 15 155.56 -109.38 -31.51
N LEU A 16 155.88 -108.20 -31.01
CA LEU A 16 157.25 -107.81 -30.63
C LEU A 16 157.78 -108.67 -29.47
N GLN A 17 156.94 -109.00 -28.48
CA GLN A 17 157.28 -109.93 -27.39
C GLN A 17 157.46 -111.37 -27.88
N MET A 18 156.67 -111.82 -28.85
CA MET A 18 156.90 -113.10 -29.53
C MET A 18 158.22 -113.11 -30.30
N ALA A 19 158.58 -112.02 -30.98
CA ALA A 19 159.86 -111.89 -31.66
C ALA A 19 161.04 -111.90 -30.66
N LEU A 20 160.88 -111.25 -29.50
CA LEU A 20 161.85 -111.27 -28.40
C LEU A 20 162.06 -112.69 -27.85
N ASN A 21 160.97 -113.42 -27.60
CA ASN A 21 161.00 -114.81 -27.12
C ASN A 21 161.57 -115.78 -28.17
N ALA A 22 161.33 -115.52 -29.46
CA ALA A 22 161.95 -116.29 -30.54
C ALA A 22 163.47 -116.04 -30.60
N LEU A 23 163.90 -114.81 -30.34
CA LEU A 23 165.31 -114.44 -30.21
C LEU A 23 165.99 -115.17 -29.03
N GLU A 24 165.35 -115.22 -27.86
CA GLU A 24 165.86 -115.96 -26.68
C GLU A 24 166.10 -117.44 -27.00
N ARG A 25 165.21 -118.06 -27.78
CA ARG A 25 165.38 -119.46 -28.22
C ARG A 25 166.55 -119.62 -29.18
N SER A 26 166.82 -118.63 -30.03
CA SER A 26 167.99 -118.65 -30.93
C SER A 26 169.31 -118.41 -30.19
N GLN A 27 169.29 -117.59 -29.12
CA GLN A 27 170.41 -117.31 -28.24
C GLN A 27 170.87 -118.58 -27.51
N ALA A 28 169.95 -119.48 -27.16
CA ALA A 28 170.30 -120.77 -26.52
C ALA A 28 171.05 -121.77 -27.44
N ILE A 29 171.11 -121.54 -28.76
CA ILE A 29 171.63 -122.51 -29.75
C ILE A 29 173.03 -122.12 -30.27
N SER A 30 173.46 -120.86 -30.10
CA SER A 30 174.72 -120.38 -30.67
C SER A 30 175.89 -120.50 -29.68
N ALA A 31 176.88 -121.34 -30.01
CA ALA A 31 178.09 -121.58 -29.20
C ALA A 31 179.20 -120.53 -29.42
N GLU A 32 178.97 -119.51 -30.27
CA GLU A 32 179.94 -118.43 -30.51
C GLU A 32 179.76 -117.28 -29.52
N SER A 33 180.80 -117.05 -28.72
CA SER A 33 180.86 -116.04 -27.65
C SER A 33 180.44 -114.62 -28.07
N GLY A 34 180.57 -114.22 -29.35
CA GLY A 34 180.21 -112.88 -29.84
C GLY A 34 178.72 -112.69 -30.13
N MET A 35 178.04 -113.72 -30.66
CA MET A 35 176.60 -113.67 -30.96
C MET A 35 175.75 -113.62 -29.68
N MET A 36 176.23 -114.27 -28.61
CA MET A 36 175.56 -114.24 -27.31
C MET A 36 175.47 -112.83 -26.71
N THR A 37 176.52 -112.02 -26.90
CA THR A 37 176.54 -110.61 -26.47
C THR A 37 175.61 -109.74 -27.30
N LEU A 38 175.52 -109.98 -28.62
CA LEU A 38 174.60 -109.28 -29.54
C LEU A 38 173.13 -109.50 -29.18
N PHE A 39 172.73 -110.76 -28.96
CA PHE A 39 171.35 -111.08 -28.59
C PHE A 39 170.98 -110.50 -27.23
N ALA A 40 171.90 -110.47 -26.26
CA ALA A 40 171.66 -109.85 -24.96
C ALA A 40 171.46 -108.33 -25.06
N ASN A 41 172.27 -107.64 -25.88
CA ASN A 41 172.13 -106.20 -26.09
C ASN A 41 170.83 -105.84 -26.83
N LEU A 42 170.46 -106.58 -27.88
CA LEU A 42 169.22 -106.33 -28.61
C LEU A 42 168.00 -106.57 -27.72
N LYS A 43 168.07 -107.59 -26.85
CA LYS A 43 167.01 -107.91 -25.89
C LYS A 43 166.79 -106.77 -24.90
N VAL A 44 167.84 -106.29 -24.24
CA VAL A 44 167.75 -105.18 -23.28
C VAL A 44 167.16 -103.93 -23.94
N ARG A 45 167.55 -103.65 -25.19
CA ARG A 45 167.06 -102.47 -25.92
C ARG A 45 165.62 -102.60 -26.40
N LEU A 46 165.20 -103.76 -26.91
CA LEU A 46 163.79 -104.02 -27.26
C LEU A 46 162.90 -103.97 -26.02
N GLN A 47 163.41 -104.39 -24.87
CA GLN A 47 162.69 -104.33 -23.60
C GLN A 47 162.53 -102.88 -23.10
N ALA A 48 163.59 -102.07 -23.19
CA ALA A 48 163.51 -100.62 -22.91
C ALA A 48 162.54 -99.90 -23.86
N PHE A 49 162.53 -100.28 -25.14
CA PHE A 49 161.62 -99.72 -26.13
C PHE A 49 160.14 -100.05 -25.84
N ALA A 50 159.86 -101.29 -25.40
CA ALA A 50 158.52 -101.69 -24.98
C ALA A 50 158.03 -100.91 -23.76
N GLU A 51 158.91 -100.61 -22.79
CA GLU A 51 158.58 -99.79 -21.62
C GLU A 51 158.25 -98.33 -22.00
N VAL A 52 159.03 -97.72 -22.90
CA VAL A 52 158.76 -96.35 -23.39
C VAL A 52 157.43 -96.27 -24.15
N LEU A 53 157.09 -97.28 -24.96
CA LEU A 53 155.78 -97.34 -25.63
C LEU A 53 154.63 -97.48 -24.64
N ALA A 54 154.80 -98.27 -23.58
CA ALA A 54 153.79 -98.42 -22.53
C ALA A 54 153.60 -97.12 -21.73
N GLU A 55 154.68 -96.40 -21.42
CA GLU A 55 154.61 -95.11 -20.73
C GLU A 55 153.93 -94.05 -21.61
N CYS A 56 154.25 -94.00 -22.90
CA CYS A 56 153.56 -93.11 -23.85
C CYS A 56 152.07 -93.45 -23.96
N ALA A 57 151.69 -94.72 -23.99
CA ALA A 57 150.29 -95.14 -24.02
C ALA A 57 149.54 -94.71 -22.76
N GLY A 58 150.15 -94.85 -21.57
CA GLY A 58 149.57 -94.41 -20.31
C GLY A 58 149.38 -92.89 -20.22
N GLN A 59 150.33 -92.11 -20.76
CA GLN A 59 150.21 -90.65 -20.81
C GLN A 59 149.04 -90.20 -21.72
N ILE A 60 148.81 -90.90 -22.85
CA ILE A 60 147.71 -90.60 -23.77
C ILE A 60 146.34 -90.90 -23.14
N GLU A 61 146.19 -92.03 -22.45
CA GLU A 61 144.93 -92.39 -21.77
C GLU A 61 144.60 -91.40 -20.64
N ALA A 62 145.60 -90.97 -19.86
CA ALA A 62 145.42 -89.99 -18.81
C ALA A 62 144.99 -88.61 -19.38
N GLN A 63 145.57 -88.19 -20.50
CA GLN A 63 145.23 -86.91 -21.13
C GLN A 63 143.86 -86.90 -21.81
N ALA A 64 143.42 -88.03 -22.37
CA ALA A 64 142.09 -88.16 -22.99
C ALA A 64 140.93 -88.08 -21.97
N GLN A 65 141.18 -88.39 -20.71
CA GLN A 65 140.16 -88.28 -19.64
C GLN A 65 140.04 -86.86 -19.05
N GLN A 66 140.98 -85.96 -19.35
CA GLN A 66 141.14 -84.70 -18.62
C GLN A 66 140.69 -83.43 -19.39
N HIS A 67 140.38 -83.51 -20.69
CA HIS A 67 140.04 -82.33 -21.51
C HIS A 67 138.77 -82.52 -22.37
N ASP A 68 137.69 -81.83 -21.97
CA ASP A 68 136.43 -81.67 -22.71
C ASP A 68 136.35 -80.35 -23.52
N ALA A 69 137.46 -79.63 -23.68
CA ALA A 69 137.48 -78.36 -24.39
C ALA A 69 138.69 -78.24 -25.32
N ASP A 70 138.40 -77.96 -26.59
CA ASP A 70 139.29 -77.70 -27.74
C ASP A 70 139.88 -78.91 -28.47
N ALA A 71 139.04 -79.46 -29.35
CA ALA A 71 139.41 -80.46 -30.36
C ALA A 71 140.57 -80.01 -31.28
N LEU A 72 140.88 -78.71 -31.39
CA LEU A 72 142.05 -78.20 -32.14
C LEU A 72 143.37 -78.47 -31.39
N SER A 73 143.40 -78.21 -30.08
CA SER A 73 144.55 -78.49 -29.20
C SER A 73 144.86 -79.98 -29.17
N LEU A 74 143.83 -80.82 -29.04
CA LEU A 74 143.98 -82.27 -29.06
C LEU A 74 144.52 -82.78 -30.42
N LYS A 75 144.12 -82.13 -31.54
CA LYS A 75 144.56 -82.51 -32.89
C LYS A 75 146.01 -82.10 -33.15
N GLU A 76 146.43 -80.91 -32.74
CA GLU A 76 147.83 -80.48 -32.83
C GLU A 76 148.73 -81.34 -31.95
N GLN A 77 148.31 -81.66 -30.72
CA GLN A 77 149.03 -82.53 -29.80
C GLN A 77 149.12 -83.98 -30.31
N GLN A 78 148.03 -84.55 -30.86
CA GLN A 78 148.06 -85.89 -31.46
C GLN A 78 148.97 -85.94 -32.70
N THR A 79 149.04 -84.86 -33.48
CA THR A 79 149.92 -84.81 -34.65
C THR A 79 151.39 -84.71 -34.23
N LEU A 80 151.69 -83.89 -33.22
CA LEU A 80 153.03 -83.76 -32.64
C LEU A 80 153.52 -85.08 -32.03
N LEU A 81 152.66 -85.77 -31.28
CA LEU A 81 152.98 -87.07 -30.68
C LEU A 81 153.19 -88.17 -31.72
N LYS A 82 152.41 -88.17 -32.81
CA LYS A 82 152.63 -89.06 -33.96
C LYS A 82 153.99 -88.81 -34.62
N ILE A 83 154.40 -87.55 -34.78
CA ILE A 83 155.72 -87.18 -35.30
C ILE A 83 156.82 -87.64 -34.34
N GLN A 84 156.66 -87.39 -33.04
CA GLN A 84 157.63 -87.80 -32.02
C GLN A 84 157.81 -89.32 -31.95
N ILE A 85 156.72 -90.10 -31.97
CA ILE A 85 156.80 -91.57 -31.99
C ILE A 85 157.46 -92.04 -33.30
N LYS A 86 157.07 -91.46 -34.45
CA LYS A 86 157.68 -91.79 -35.75
C LYS A 86 159.19 -91.54 -35.75
N ASP A 87 159.63 -90.38 -35.26
CA ASP A 87 161.05 -90.01 -35.23
C ASP A 87 161.83 -90.82 -34.19
N HIS A 88 161.23 -91.15 -33.04
CA HIS A 88 161.86 -91.95 -32.01
C HIS A 88 162.03 -93.42 -32.43
N VAL A 89 161.02 -94.02 -33.08
CA VAL A 89 161.11 -95.38 -33.64
C VAL A 89 162.14 -95.42 -34.77
N LYS A 90 162.15 -94.41 -35.63
CA LYS A 90 163.12 -94.31 -36.73
C LYS A 90 164.54 -94.12 -36.19
N SER A 91 164.73 -93.31 -35.15
CA SER A 91 166.01 -93.13 -34.45
C SER A 91 166.50 -94.44 -33.86
N LEU A 92 165.68 -95.12 -33.04
CA LEU A 92 166.06 -96.36 -32.38
C LEU A 92 166.33 -97.50 -33.36
N PHE A 93 165.56 -97.60 -34.44
CA PHE A 93 165.78 -98.61 -35.48
C PHE A 93 167.06 -98.30 -36.29
N VAL A 94 167.31 -97.03 -36.65
CA VAL A 94 168.51 -96.62 -37.39
C VAL A 94 169.77 -96.69 -36.53
N GLU A 95 169.71 -96.33 -35.24
CA GLU A 95 170.81 -96.46 -34.28
C GLU A 95 171.11 -97.93 -33.98
N SER A 96 170.08 -98.78 -33.85
CA SER A 96 170.26 -100.23 -33.69
C SER A 96 170.88 -100.90 -34.93
N LEU A 97 170.54 -100.44 -36.14
CA LEU A 97 171.14 -100.94 -37.38
C LEU A 97 172.55 -100.38 -37.62
N ARG A 98 172.82 -99.13 -37.21
CA ARG A 98 174.14 -98.49 -37.35
C ARG A 98 175.19 -99.12 -36.43
N GLU A 99 174.86 -99.40 -35.17
CA GLU A 99 175.77 -100.09 -34.25
C GLU A 99 176.03 -101.56 -34.63
N GLN A 100 175.13 -102.21 -35.38
CA GLN A 100 175.36 -103.55 -35.93
C GLN A 100 176.24 -103.55 -37.19
N ALA A 101 176.25 -102.46 -37.96
CA ALA A 101 177.05 -102.32 -39.18
C ALA A 101 178.56 -102.15 -38.91
N GLU A 102 178.93 -101.70 -37.70
CA GLU A 102 180.34 -101.57 -37.29
C GLU A 102 180.96 -102.90 -36.80
N ALA A 103 180.18 -103.99 -36.72
CA ALA A 103 180.62 -105.25 -36.11
C ALA A 103 180.97 -106.42 -37.06
N GLU A 104 180.46 -106.54 -38.31
CA GLU A 104 180.74 -107.70 -39.20
C GLU A 104 180.54 -107.47 -40.73
N ASP A 105 181.20 -108.28 -41.59
CA ASP A 105 181.44 -108.13 -43.05
C ASP A 105 180.25 -107.92 -44.03
N GLY A 106 180.57 -107.27 -45.17
CA GLY A 106 179.68 -106.59 -46.14
C GLY A 106 178.60 -107.36 -46.92
N VAL A 107 178.36 -108.65 -46.69
CA VAL A 107 177.27 -109.41 -47.37
C VAL A 107 175.90 -109.20 -46.69
N LYS A 108 175.87 -108.87 -45.39
CA LYS A 108 174.60 -108.68 -44.63
C LYS A 108 173.92 -107.32 -44.90
N MET A 109 174.67 -106.30 -45.34
CA MET A 109 174.13 -104.95 -45.64
C MET A 109 173.13 -104.94 -46.81
N GLN A 110 173.29 -105.85 -47.78
CA GLN A 110 172.42 -105.94 -48.94
C GLN A 110 171.05 -106.55 -48.60
N VAL A 111 170.95 -107.37 -47.55
CA VAL A 111 169.69 -107.96 -47.06
C VAL A 111 168.83 -106.89 -46.37
N ILE A 112 169.46 -106.04 -45.56
CA ILE A 112 168.78 -104.93 -44.86
C ILE A 112 168.27 -103.88 -45.87
N GLN A 113 169.08 -103.53 -46.87
CA GLN A 113 168.65 -102.59 -47.90
C GLN A 113 167.49 -103.14 -48.75
N ASN A 114 167.52 -104.43 -49.10
CA ASN A 114 166.41 -105.08 -49.81
C ASN A 114 165.11 -105.12 -48.98
N ALA A 115 165.21 -105.23 -47.66
CA ALA A 115 164.06 -105.18 -46.76
C ALA A 115 163.47 -103.75 -46.70
N ILE A 116 164.31 -102.72 -46.65
CA ILE A 116 163.89 -101.32 -46.72
C ILE A 116 163.22 -101.02 -48.08
N ASP A 117 163.83 -101.44 -49.18
CA ASP A 117 163.32 -101.18 -50.53
C ASP A 117 161.98 -101.89 -50.80
N LYS A 118 161.72 -103.03 -50.15
CA LYS A 118 160.44 -103.77 -50.28
C LYS A 118 159.37 -103.32 -49.29
N LEU A 119 159.75 -103.03 -48.04
CA LEU A 119 158.79 -102.72 -46.98
C LEU A 119 158.46 -101.23 -46.89
N GLY A 120 159.38 -100.34 -47.28
CA GLY A 120 159.13 -98.89 -47.31
C GLY A 120 157.87 -98.52 -48.11
N PRO A 121 157.78 -98.92 -49.41
CA PRO A 121 156.60 -98.64 -50.23
C PRO A 121 155.31 -99.26 -49.69
N PHE A 122 155.40 -100.44 -49.06
CA PHE A 122 154.24 -101.09 -48.44
C PHE A 122 153.68 -100.27 -47.27
N TRP A 123 154.56 -99.74 -46.41
CA TRP A 123 154.15 -98.90 -45.29
C TRP A 123 153.70 -97.52 -45.75
N ASP A 124 154.36 -96.93 -46.75
CA ASP A 124 153.96 -95.64 -47.33
C ASP A 124 152.54 -95.72 -47.94
N GLU A 125 152.21 -96.80 -48.66
CA GLU A 125 150.87 -97.07 -49.18
C GLU A 125 149.84 -97.21 -48.04
N LYS A 126 150.17 -97.95 -46.97
CA LYS A 126 149.27 -98.12 -45.82
C LYS A 126 149.05 -96.84 -45.03
N ILE A 127 150.06 -95.98 -44.96
CA ILE A 127 149.95 -94.66 -44.36
C ILE A 127 149.06 -93.78 -45.25
N ALA A 128 149.29 -93.74 -46.56
CA ALA A 128 148.50 -92.95 -47.49
C ALA A 128 147.01 -93.33 -47.48
N GLN A 129 146.68 -94.64 -47.52
CA GLN A 129 145.29 -95.12 -47.43
C GLN A 129 144.60 -94.66 -46.14
N ARG A 130 145.34 -94.66 -45.02
CA ARG A 130 144.79 -94.24 -43.73
C ARG A 130 144.66 -92.73 -43.63
N ASP A 131 145.59 -91.99 -44.22
CA ASP A 131 145.50 -90.53 -44.31
C ASP A 131 144.32 -90.10 -45.19
N GLU A 132 144.05 -90.79 -46.30
CA GLU A 132 142.87 -90.57 -47.14
C GLU A 132 141.56 -90.82 -46.36
N LEU A 133 141.47 -91.96 -45.67
CA LEU A 133 140.31 -92.27 -44.81
C LEU A 133 140.14 -91.24 -43.69
N LEU A 134 141.24 -90.77 -43.09
CA LEU A 134 141.21 -89.72 -42.07
C LEU A 134 140.71 -88.40 -42.65
N GLN A 135 141.13 -88.03 -43.87
CA GLN A 135 140.62 -86.82 -44.53
C GLN A 135 139.13 -86.91 -44.85
N GLU A 136 138.65 -88.05 -45.34
CA GLU A 136 137.22 -88.29 -45.59
C GLU A 136 136.41 -88.13 -44.29
N LYS A 137 136.82 -88.81 -43.21
CA LYS A 137 136.15 -88.70 -41.90
C LYS A 137 136.22 -87.30 -41.32
N LEU A 138 137.32 -86.58 -41.55
CA LEU A 138 137.45 -85.19 -41.13
C LEU A 138 136.48 -84.28 -41.89
N GLY A 139 136.30 -84.49 -43.19
CA GLY A 139 135.32 -83.80 -44.02
C GLY A 139 133.89 -83.99 -43.51
N SER A 140 133.46 -85.24 -43.30
CA SER A 140 132.12 -85.53 -42.74
C SER A 140 131.91 -84.92 -41.35
N LEU A 141 132.94 -84.89 -40.49
CA LEU A 141 132.84 -84.26 -39.17
C LEU A 141 132.69 -82.73 -39.26
N VAL A 142 133.31 -82.10 -40.25
CA VAL A 142 133.14 -80.65 -40.51
C VAL A 142 131.72 -80.36 -40.99
N GLU A 143 131.17 -81.17 -41.89
CA GLU A 143 129.78 -81.05 -42.34
C GLU A 143 128.78 -81.22 -41.19
N VAL A 144 128.92 -82.29 -40.40
CA VAL A 144 128.06 -82.52 -39.22
C VAL A 144 128.15 -81.36 -38.21
N ARG A 145 129.34 -80.79 -38.03
CA ARG A 145 129.51 -79.60 -37.17
C ARG A 145 128.75 -78.40 -37.72
N GLN A 146 128.80 -78.16 -39.02
CA GLN A 146 128.06 -77.07 -39.66
C GLN A 146 126.54 -77.25 -39.50
N ASP A 147 126.04 -78.48 -39.65
CA ASP A 147 124.62 -78.80 -39.44
C ASP A 147 124.20 -78.57 -37.98
N ILE A 148 125.04 -78.95 -37.02
CA ILE A 148 124.79 -78.67 -35.59
C ILE A 148 124.73 -77.16 -35.33
N GLN A 149 125.61 -76.37 -35.94
CA GLN A 149 125.57 -74.91 -35.82
C GLN A 149 124.28 -74.33 -36.39
N ASN A 150 123.90 -74.72 -37.61
CA ASN A 150 122.67 -74.27 -38.27
C ASN A 150 121.42 -74.65 -37.46
N LEU A 151 121.41 -75.87 -36.89
CA LEU A 151 120.31 -76.34 -36.05
C LEU A 151 120.26 -75.56 -34.73
N SER A 152 121.41 -75.25 -34.13
CA SER A 152 121.50 -74.43 -32.91
C SER A 152 120.95 -73.01 -33.13
N GLU A 153 121.26 -72.39 -34.27
CA GLU A 153 120.68 -71.11 -34.66
C GLU A 153 119.15 -71.20 -34.85
N THR A 154 118.68 -72.26 -35.50
CA THR A 154 117.24 -72.50 -35.71
C THR A 154 116.50 -72.68 -34.38
N VAL A 155 117.06 -73.48 -33.47
CA VAL A 155 116.51 -73.69 -32.12
C VAL A 155 116.47 -72.36 -31.35
N THR A 156 117.52 -71.55 -31.45
CA THR A 156 117.57 -70.23 -30.81
C THR A 156 116.46 -69.32 -31.34
N LYS A 157 116.23 -69.30 -32.66
CA LYS A 157 115.15 -68.53 -33.28
C LYS A 157 113.77 -69.02 -32.83
N LEU A 158 113.51 -70.32 -32.87
CA LEU A 158 112.24 -70.91 -32.43
C LEU A 158 111.97 -70.63 -30.95
N ASN A 159 113.01 -70.68 -30.11
CA ASN A 159 112.87 -70.32 -28.70
C ASN A 159 112.49 -68.83 -28.53
N GLY A 160 113.06 -67.95 -29.36
CA GLY A 160 112.63 -66.56 -29.48
C GLY A 160 111.15 -66.43 -29.86
N ASP A 161 110.72 -67.11 -30.93
CA ASP A 161 109.32 -67.09 -31.40
C ASP A 161 108.35 -67.62 -30.32
N VAL A 162 108.72 -68.68 -29.59
CA VAL A 162 107.93 -69.22 -28.46
C VAL A 162 107.81 -68.20 -27.34
N THR A 163 108.91 -67.55 -26.94
CA THR A 163 108.86 -66.52 -25.89
C THR A 163 108.02 -65.31 -26.32
N GLY A 164 108.11 -64.89 -27.59
CA GLY A 164 107.26 -63.83 -28.14
C GLY A 164 105.78 -64.22 -28.18
N GLY A 165 105.47 -65.45 -28.57
CA GLY A 165 104.10 -65.98 -28.54
C GLY A 165 103.53 -66.06 -27.11
N GLN A 166 104.33 -66.48 -26.13
CA GLN A 166 103.94 -66.50 -24.72
C GLN A 166 103.61 -65.10 -24.18
N ALA A 167 104.42 -64.08 -24.53
CA ALA A 167 104.15 -62.70 -24.18
C ALA A 167 102.82 -62.20 -24.80
N ALA A 168 102.59 -62.45 -26.09
CA ALA A 168 101.35 -62.06 -26.76
C ALA A 168 100.11 -62.73 -26.16
N VAL A 169 100.21 -64.01 -25.74
CA VAL A 169 99.13 -64.72 -25.05
C VAL A 169 98.85 -64.09 -23.68
N ALA A 170 99.88 -63.67 -22.95
CA ALA A 170 99.70 -62.99 -21.67
C ALA A 170 98.96 -61.65 -21.84
N ASP A 171 99.36 -60.84 -22.82
CA ASP A 171 98.72 -59.55 -23.14
C ASP A 171 97.25 -59.71 -23.57
N LEU A 172 96.97 -60.74 -24.38
CA LEU A 172 95.60 -61.09 -24.78
C LEU A 172 94.76 -61.52 -23.57
N LYS A 173 95.34 -62.29 -22.64
CA LYS A 173 94.65 -62.72 -21.42
C LYS A 173 94.29 -61.53 -20.53
N GLU A 174 95.21 -60.58 -20.36
CA GLU A 174 94.93 -59.34 -19.63
C GLU A 174 93.82 -58.52 -20.32
N THR A 175 93.87 -58.43 -21.65
CA THR A 175 92.83 -57.74 -22.43
C THR A 175 91.45 -58.39 -22.26
N VAL A 176 91.38 -59.72 -22.27
CA VAL A 176 90.14 -60.47 -22.02
C VAL A 176 89.61 -60.16 -20.63
N THR A 177 90.44 -60.23 -19.58
CA THR A 177 90.03 -59.90 -18.21
C THR A 177 89.49 -58.47 -18.08
N ARG A 178 90.12 -57.49 -18.77
CA ARG A 178 89.62 -56.10 -18.80
C ARG A 178 88.28 -55.98 -19.52
N LEU A 179 88.08 -56.70 -20.61
CA LEU A 179 86.80 -56.70 -21.34
C LEU A 179 85.70 -57.37 -20.52
N GLU A 180 85.98 -58.48 -19.85
CA GLU A 180 85.05 -59.14 -18.92
C GLU A 180 84.60 -58.19 -17.81
N ALA A 181 85.53 -57.46 -17.19
CA ALA A 181 85.20 -56.44 -16.19
C ALA A 181 84.35 -55.30 -16.76
N THR A 182 84.62 -54.89 -18.01
CA THR A 182 83.83 -53.85 -18.70
C THR A 182 82.41 -54.33 -18.99
N VAL A 183 82.25 -55.58 -19.43
CA VAL A 183 80.94 -56.20 -19.68
C VAL A 183 80.14 -56.29 -18.38
N ALA A 184 80.75 -56.80 -17.29
CA ALA A 184 80.10 -56.85 -15.99
C ALA A 184 79.64 -55.47 -15.49
N GLY A 185 80.46 -54.43 -15.68
CA GLY A 185 80.08 -53.05 -15.34
C GLY A 185 78.90 -52.53 -16.18
N ARG A 186 78.83 -52.87 -17.47
CA ARG A 186 77.70 -52.51 -18.33
C ARG A 186 76.43 -53.26 -17.96
N ASP A 187 76.52 -54.52 -17.58
CA ASP A 187 75.35 -55.31 -17.15
C ASP A 187 74.71 -54.72 -15.89
N VAL A 188 75.53 -54.27 -14.93
CA VAL A 188 75.05 -53.55 -13.74
C VAL A 188 74.37 -52.23 -14.13
N ALA A 189 74.94 -51.46 -15.06
CA ALA A 189 74.34 -50.21 -15.51
C ALA A 189 73.00 -50.43 -16.24
N ILE A 190 72.91 -51.47 -17.08
CA ILE A 190 71.68 -51.87 -17.76
C ILE A 190 70.60 -52.28 -16.75
N ALA A 191 70.96 -53.04 -15.72
CA ALA A 191 70.03 -53.41 -14.65
C ALA A 191 69.47 -52.15 -13.94
N GLY A 192 70.32 -51.20 -13.58
CA GLY A 192 69.88 -49.94 -12.95
C GLY A 192 69.01 -49.07 -13.87
N HIS A 193 69.29 -49.05 -15.17
CA HIS A 193 68.42 -48.37 -16.14
C HIS A 193 67.06 -49.06 -16.28
N ASN A 194 67.01 -50.39 -16.30
CA ASN A 194 65.75 -51.15 -16.36
C ASN A 194 64.87 -50.92 -15.12
N GLU A 195 65.46 -50.85 -13.93
CA GLU A 195 64.74 -50.46 -12.69
C GLU A 195 64.17 -49.05 -12.81
N THR A 196 64.95 -48.10 -13.32
CA THR A 196 64.51 -46.71 -13.53
C THR A 196 63.34 -46.63 -14.52
N VAL A 197 63.44 -47.35 -15.65
CA VAL A 197 62.36 -47.44 -16.65
C VAL A 197 61.10 -48.04 -16.03
N THR A 198 61.23 -49.08 -15.22
CA THR A 198 60.10 -49.73 -14.54
C THR A 198 59.39 -48.75 -13.60
N LYS A 199 60.16 -47.97 -12.82
CA LYS A 199 59.62 -46.92 -11.95
C LYS A 199 58.89 -45.84 -12.74
N LEU A 200 59.52 -45.31 -13.80
CA LEU A 200 58.90 -44.28 -14.64
C LEU A 200 57.62 -44.76 -15.32
N ASN A 201 57.56 -46.02 -15.74
CA ASN A 201 56.32 -46.60 -16.28
C ASN A 201 55.21 -46.67 -15.21
N GLY A 202 55.56 -46.97 -13.96
CA GLY A 202 54.63 -46.88 -12.83
C GLY A 202 54.10 -45.47 -12.63
N ASP A 203 55.00 -44.47 -12.56
CA ASP A 203 54.64 -43.05 -12.41
C ASP A 203 53.74 -42.56 -13.56
N VAL A 204 54.01 -42.99 -14.80
CA VAL A 204 53.15 -42.68 -15.97
C VAL A 204 51.76 -43.30 -15.79
N SER A 205 51.68 -44.56 -15.39
CA SER A 205 50.40 -45.23 -15.18
C SER A 205 49.55 -44.55 -14.08
N GLU A 206 50.16 -44.09 -12.99
CA GLU A 206 49.46 -43.34 -11.93
C GLU A 206 49.00 -41.96 -12.39
N ARG A 207 49.78 -41.30 -13.25
CA ARG A 207 49.38 -40.02 -13.85
C ARG A 207 48.23 -40.21 -14.83
N ASP A 208 48.23 -41.28 -15.62
CA ASP A 208 47.15 -41.60 -16.55
C ASP A 208 45.82 -41.85 -15.83
N THR A 209 45.84 -42.57 -14.71
CA THR A 209 44.63 -42.75 -13.87
C THR A 209 44.16 -41.41 -13.31
N THR A 210 45.06 -40.59 -12.76
CA THR A 210 44.73 -39.25 -12.25
C THR A 210 44.10 -38.36 -13.33
N VAL A 211 44.64 -38.40 -14.56
CA VAL A 211 44.09 -37.65 -15.69
C VAL A 211 42.69 -38.14 -16.08
N ALA A 212 42.45 -39.46 -16.03
CA ALA A 212 41.12 -40.01 -16.29
C ALA A 212 40.09 -39.52 -15.24
N ASP A 213 40.42 -39.57 -13.96
CA ASP A 213 39.57 -39.11 -12.86
C ASP A 213 39.26 -37.60 -12.96
N LEU A 214 40.25 -36.80 -13.33
CA LEU A 214 40.08 -35.37 -13.57
C LEU A 214 39.16 -35.09 -14.76
N LYS A 215 39.27 -35.86 -15.86
CA LYS A 215 38.37 -35.73 -17.02
C LYS A 215 36.92 -36.06 -16.65
N GLU A 216 36.69 -37.09 -15.84
CA GLU A 216 35.35 -37.41 -15.34
C GLU A 216 34.80 -36.29 -14.45
N THR A 217 35.66 -35.75 -13.56
CA THR A 217 35.30 -34.61 -12.71
C THR A 217 34.92 -33.37 -13.51
N VAL A 218 35.69 -33.03 -14.55
CA VAL A 218 35.37 -31.93 -15.47
C VAL A 218 34.04 -32.16 -16.16
N THR A 219 33.82 -33.36 -16.72
CA THR A 219 32.55 -33.72 -17.39
C THR A 219 31.35 -33.55 -16.45
N ARG A 220 31.48 -33.97 -15.19
CA ARG A 220 30.43 -33.79 -14.17
C ARG A 220 30.18 -32.31 -13.87
N LEU A 221 31.24 -31.51 -13.74
CA LEU A 221 31.11 -30.07 -13.50
C LEU A 221 30.46 -29.34 -14.67
N GLU A 222 30.81 -29.69 -15.91
CA GLU A 222 30.17 -29.16 -17.12
C GLU A 222 28.66 -29.47 -17.14
N ALA A 223 28.26 -30.70 -16.80
CA ALA A 223 26.85 -31.07 -16.69
C ALA A 223 26.12 -30.27 -15.59
N MET A 224 26.77 -30.02 -14.44
CA MET A 224 26.22 -29.19 -13.37
C MET A 224 26.06 -27.73 -13.79
N VAL A 225 27.01 -27.17 -14.54
CA VAL A 225 26.93 -25.80 -15.08
C VAL A 225 25.77 -25.70 -16.06
N ALA A 226 25.67 -26.63 -17.02
CA ALA A 226 24.56 -26.66 -17.97
C ALA A 226 23.19 -26.77 -17.27
N GLY A 227 23.07 -27.59 -16.21
CA GLY A 227 21.85 -27.68 -15.41
C GLY A 227 21.50 -26.37 -14.69
N ARG A 228 22.50 -25.63 -14.19
CA ARG A 228 22.29 -24.31 -13.57
C ARG A 228 21.88 -23.26 -14.59
N ASP A 229 22.45 -23.27 -15.79
CA ASP A 229 22.09 -22.32 -16.86
C ASP A 229 20.62 -22.48 -17.26
N VAL A 230 20.14 -23.72 -17.37
CA VAL A 230 18.70 -24.01 -17.61
C VAL A 230 17.84 -23.47 -16.47
N ALA A 231 18.23 -23.68 -15.21
CA ALA A 231 17.47 -23.17 -14.07
C ALA A 231 17.41 -21.63 -14.03
N ILE A 232 18.52 -20.96 -14.39
CA ILE A 232 18.58 -19.49 -14.50
C ILE A 232 17.64 -19.00 -15.61
N ALA A 233 17.60 -19.66 -16.77
CA ALA A 233 16.70 -19.29 -17.86
C ALA A 233 15.22 -19.37 -17.43
N VAL A 234 14.82 -20.43 -16.73
CA VAL A 234 13.45 -20.60 -16.19
C VAL A 234 13.11 -19.52 -15.15
N LEU A 235 14.06 -19.18 -14.27
CA LEU A 235 13.87 -18.10 -13.29
C LEU A 235 13.69 -16.74 -13.98
N ASN A 236 14.47 -16.44 -15.02
CA ASN A 236 14.35 -15.19 -15.77
C ASN A 236 12.99 -15.08 -16.50
N GLU A 237 12.50 -16.17 -17.08
CA GLU A 237 11.16 -16.23 -17.66
C GLU A 237 10.07 -15.97 -16.60
N THR A 238 10.23 -16.58 -15.41
CA THR A 238 9.32 -16.37 -14.28
C THR A 238 9.33 -14.91 -13.80
N VAL A 239 10.50 -14.29 -13.68
CA VAL A 239 10.64 -12.86 -13.32
C VAL A 239 9.94 -11.99 -14.36
N THR A 240 10.16 -12.26 -15.65
CA THR A 240 9.52 -11.51 -16.75
C THR A 240 8.00 -11.58 -16.67
N ARG A 241 7.45 -12.77 -16.42
CA ARG A 241 6.00 -12.96 -16.25
C ARG A 241 5.47 -12.21 -15.03
N LEU A 242 6.18 -12.26 -13.89
CA LEU A 242 5.78 -11.53 -12.69
C LEU A 242 5.82 -10.02 -12.90
N GLN A 243 6.82 -9.48 -13.62
CA GLN A 243 6.88 -8.07 -13.98
C GLN A 243 5.68 -7.65 -14.83
N ALA A 244 5.27 -8.46 -15.81
CA ALA A 244 4.07 -8.20 -16.60
C ALA A 244 2.79 -8.18 -15.72
N THR A 245 2.64 -9.15 -14.82
CA THR A 245 1.51 -9.19 -13.88
C THR A 245 1.49 -7.97 -12.95
N VAL A 246 2.66 -7.51 -12.47
CA VAL A 246 2.75 -6.29 -11.66
C VAL A 246 2.28 -5.08 -12.46
N ALA A 247 2.73 -4.92 -13.70
CA ALA A 247 2.31 -3.81 -14.55
C ALA A 247 0.79 -3.82 -14.83
N GLU A 248 0.20 -4.99 -15.08
CA GLU A 248 -1.26 -5.13 -15.23
C GLU A 248 -2.01 -4.74 -13.96
N ASN A 249 -1.50 -5.15 -12.79
CA ASN A 249 -2.09 -4.78 -11.50
C ASN A 249 -1.97 -3.27 -11.23
N GLU A 250 -0.85 -2.63 -11.58
CA GLU A 250 -0.68 -1.18 -11.46
C GLU A 250 -1.71 -0.42 -12.32
N ILE A 251 -1.95 -0.87 -13.55
CA ILE A 251 -3.00 -0.31 -14.42
C ILE A 251 -4.39 -0.48 -13.79
N SER A 252 -4.68 -1.68 -13.27
CA SER A 252 -5.96 -1.98 -12.61
C SER A 252 -6.19 -1.09 -11.37
N VAL A 253 -5.17 -0.93 -10.53
CA VAL A 253 -5.20 -0.04 -9.36
C VAL A 253 -5.43 1.42 -9.77
N ALA A 254 -4.74 1.89 -10.82
CA ALA A 254 -4.96 3.24 -11.35
C ALA A 254 -6.40 3.43 -11.84
N GLY A 255 -6.96 2.43 -12.54
CA GLY A 255 -8.37 2.43 -12.97
C GLY A 255 -9.34 2.52 -11.79
N LEU A 256 -9.19 1.64 -10.80
CA LEU A 256 -10.00 1.65 -9.59
C LEU A 256 -9.89 2.96 -8.81
N SER A 257 -8.70 3.57 -8.75
CA SER A 257 -8.51 4.88 -8.14
C SER A 257 -9.27 5.98 -8.89
N GLY A 258 -9.35 5.89 -10.22
CA GLY A 258 -10.18 6.78 -11.04
C GLY A 258 -11.67 6.63 -10.72
N ASP A 259 -12.16 5.38 -10.69
CA ASP A 259 -13.56 5.07 -10.36
C ASP A 259 -13.94 5.60 -8.97
N VAL A 260 -13.05 5.46 -7.97
CA VAL A 260 -13.27 6.02 -6.62
C VAL A 260 -13.40 7.54 -6.68
N SER A 261 -12.54 8.23 -7.42
CA SER A 261 -12.59 9.69 -7.55
C SER A 261 -13.87 10.18 -8.24
N GLU A 262 -14.36 9.46 -9.25
CA GLU A 262 -15.63 9.76 -9.90
C GLU A 262 -16.82 9.56 -8.95
N ARG A 263 -16.80 8.47 -8.17
CA ARG A 263 -17.83 8.22 -7.15
C ARG A 263 -17.81 9.26 -6.04
N ASP A 264 -16.65 9.69 -5.58
CA ASP A 264 -16.51 10.76 -4.59
C ASP A 264 -17.09 12.09 -5.12
N SER A 265 -16.82 12.41 -6.39
CA SER A 265 -17.41 13.58 -7.06
C SER A 265 -18.94 13.48 -7.16
N THR A 266 -19.45 12.29 -7.47
CA THR A 266 -20.90 12.02 -7.50
C THR A 266 -21.53 12.18 -6.12
N ILE A 267 -20.88 11.65 -5.07
CA ILE A 267 -21.33 11.79 -3.68
C ILE A 267 -21.37 13.27 -3.27
N ALA A 268 -20.36 14.06 -3.63
CA ALA A 268 -20.34 15.49 -3.38
C ALA A 268 -21.55 16.19 -4.06
N GLY A 269 -21.79 15.92 -5.34
CA GLY A 269 -22.94 16.49 -6.06
C GLY A 269 -24.31 16.09 -5.48
N LEU A 270 -24.45 14.85 -5.01
CA LEU A 270 -25.65 14.39 -4.31
C LEU A 270 -25.83 15.11 -2.96
N LYS A 271 -24.73 15.35 -2.23
CA LYS A 271 -24.75 16.08 -0.96
C LYS A 271 -25.19 17.52 -1.14
N ASP A 272 -24.69 18.20 -2.18
CA ASP A 272 -25.11 19.56 -2.52
C ASP A 272 -26.59 19.61 -2.92
N SER A 273 -27.05 18.63 -3.72
CA SER A 273 -28.46 18.51 -4.08
C SER A 273 -29.36 18.28 -2.87
N LEU A 274 -28.93 17.44 -1.92
CA LEU A 274 -29.65 17.20 -0.67
C LEU A 274 -29.74 18.47 0.18
N ALA A 275 -28.65 19.23 0.30
CA ALA A 275 -28.66 20.51 1.00
C ALA A 275 -29.62 21.52 0.34
N ALA A 276 -29.64 21.60 -0.99
CA ALA A 276 -30.58 22.44 -1.72
C ALA A 276 -32.05 22.03 -1.51
N PHE A 277 -32.34 20.73 -1.49
CA PHE A 277 -33.69 20.25 -1.16
C PHE A 277 -34.08 20.57 0.28
N HIS A 278 -33.16 20.43 1.23
CA HIS A 278 -33.41 20.79 2.63
C HIS A 278 -33.76 22.28 2.77
N GLY A 279 -33.00 23.17 2.13
CA GLY A 279 -33.32 24.61 2.14
C GLY A 279 -34.67 24.94 1.48
N LYS A 280 -35.07 24.21 0.42
CA LYS A 280 -36.42 24.34 -0.15
C LYS A 280 -37.51 23.87 0.82
N MET A 281 -37.25 22.81 1.57
CA MET A 281 -38.18 22.28 2.57
C MET A 281 -38.37 23.28 3.72
N GLU A 282 -37.29 23.85 4.26
CA GLU A 282 -37.37 24.93 5.27
C GLU A 282 -38.14 26.15 4.75
N ALA A 283 -37.90 26.57 3.50
CA ALA A 283 -38.64 27.67 2.89
C ALA A 283 -40.14 27.36 2.76
N LEU A 284 -40.50 26.13 2.36
CA LEU A 284 -41.89 25.68 2.30
C LEU A 284 -42.53 25.59 3.68
N GLU A 285 -41.83 25.10 4.70
CA GLU A 285 -42.31 25.09 6.09
C GLU A 285 -42.60 26.51 6.59
N THR A 286 -41.75 27.48 6.24
CA THR A 286 -41.95 28.89 6.58
C THR A 286 -43.18 29.47 5.87
N GLU A 287 -43.37 29.17 4.58
CA GLU A 287 -44.56 29.60 3.81
C GLU A 287 -45.84 28.97 4.35
N VAL A 288 -45.81 27.70 4.75
CA VAL A 288 -46.95 27.02 5.40
C VAL A 288 -47.29 27.71 6.71
N ALA A 289 -46.31 27.99 7.57
CA ALA A 289 -46.54 28.72 8.82
C ALA A 289 -47.17 30.10 8.59
N HIS A 290 -46.68 30.86 7.60
CA HIS A 290 -47.27 32.16 7.23
C HIS A 290 -48.72 32.02 6.72
N ARG A 291 -49.01 30.97 5.95
CA ARG A 291 -50.37 30.68 5.50
C ARG A 291 -51.28 30.26 6.64
N ASP A 292 -50.80 29.48 7.59
CA ASP A 292 -51.56 29.11 8.80
C ASP A 292 -51.91 30.35 9.63
N ASP A 293 -50.96 31.28 9.81
CA ASP A 293 -51.22 32.57 10.46
C ASP A 293 -52.27 33.40 9.70
N SER A 294 -52.19 33.42 8.37
CA SER A 294 -53.17 34.10 7.52
C SER A 294 -54.56 33.47 7.61
N ILE A 295 -54.65 32.15 7.62
CA ILE A 295 -55.91 31.40 7.80
C ILE A 295 -56.51 31.72 9.16
N LYS A 296 -55.70 31.70 10.22
CA LYS A 296 -56.14 32.03 11.58
C LYS A 296 -56.70 33.45 11.65
N ARG A 297 -56.02 34.42 11.04
CA ARG A 297 -56.51 35.80 10.94
C ARG A 297 -57.86 35.87 10.22
N LEU A 298 -58.00 35.19 9.08
CA LEU A 298 -59.26 35.15 8.34
C LEU A 298 -60.38 34.45 9.13
N GLN A 299 -60.06 33.44 9.95
CA GLN A 299 -61.01 32.81 10.86
C GLN A 299 -61.48 33.78 11.95
N ASP A 300 -60.56 34.53 12.56
CA ASP A 300 -60.88 35.55 13.55
C ASP A 300 -61.77 36.66 12.94
N GLU A 301 -61.43 37.13 11.73
CA GLU A 301 -62.23 38.11 10.98
C GLU A 301 -63.63 37.55 10.62
N LEU A 302 -63.72 36.27 10.22
CA LEU A 302 -64.98 35.61 9.92
C LEU A 302 -65.87 35.49 11.17
N ASP A 303 -65.29 35.12 12.31
CA ASP A 303 -66.05 34.99 13.55
C ASP A 303 -66.49 36.36 14.10
N ALA A 304 -65.65 37.38 13.98
CA ALA A 304 -66.06 38.76 14.24
C ALA A 304 -67.21 39.21 13.33
N ALA A 305 -67.14 38.90 12.04
CA ALA A 305 -68.21 39.21 11.09
C ALA A 305 -69.52 38.47 11.42
N LYS A 306 -69.46 37.20 11.86
CA LYS A 306 -70.64 36.46 12.35
C LYS A 306 -71.26 37.13 13.58
N LEU A 307 -70.45 37.58 14.53
CA LEU A 307 -70.96 38.31 15.71
C LEU A 307 -71.64 39.61 15.31
N VAL A 308 -71.07 40.36 14.35
CA VAL A 308 -71.71 41.56 13.81
C VAL A 308 -73.01 41.23 13.11
N ALA A 309 -73.05 40.19 12.28
CA ALA A 309 -74.26 39.74 11.60
C ALA A 309 -75.36 39.34 12.61
N GLN A 310 -74.99 38.61 13.68
CA GLN A 310 -75.91 38.25 14.76
C GLN A 310 -76.43 39.50 15.48
N CYS A 311 -75.56 40.46 15.82
CA CYS A 311 -75.95 41.73 16.44
C CYS A 311 -76.92 42.52 15.55
N LEU A 312 -76.67 42.55 14.23
CA LEU A 312 -77.58 43.18 13.28
C LEU A 312 -78.92 42.44 13.19
N GLN A 313 -78.91 41.10 13.27
CA GLN A 313 -80.12 40.29 13.29
C GLN A 313 -80.95 40.51 14.56
N ASP A 314 -80.30 40.59 15.72
CA ASP A 314 -80.94 40.91 17.00
C ASP A 314 -81.55 42.33 16.98
N LYS A 315 -80.81 43.31 16.43
CA LYS A 315 -81.32 44.67 16.22
C LYS A 315 -82.50 44.70 15.25
N LEU A 316 -82.45 43.93 14.16
CA LEU A 316 -83.56 43.82 13.22
C LEU A 316 -84.79 43.26 13.92
N ALA A 317 -84.64 42.18 14.69
CA ALA A 317 -85.73 41.58 15.46
C ALA A 317 -86.31 42.57 16.50
N ALA A 318 -85.45 43.32 17.19
CA ALA A 318 -85.88 44.37 18.11
C ALA A 318 -86.66 45.48 17.38
N CYS A 319 -86.13 45.99 16.26
CA CYS A 319 -86.83 46.95 15.40
C CYS A 319 -88.18 46.40 14.92
N GLN A 320 -88.25 45.13 14.57
CA GLN A 320 -89.48 44.49 14.10
C GLN A 320 -90.51 44.38 15.24
N SER A 321 -90.09 44.03 16.45
CA SER A 321 -90.96 44.07 17.63
C SER A 321 -91.46 45.48 17.94
N THR A 322 -90.59 46.50 17.85
CA THR A 322 -91.02 47.89 18.00
C THR A 322 -92.02 48.30 16.92
N TYR A 323 -91.80 47.86 15.67
CA TYR A 323 -92.71 48.11 14.57
C TYR A 323 -94.07 47.46 14.82
N ASP A 324 -94.12 46.19 15.24
CA ASP A 324 -95.37 45.50 15.55
C ASP A 324 -96.10 46.12 16.74
N ASN A 325 -95.37 46.58 17.77
CA ASN A 325 -95.93 47.31 18.90
C ASN A 325 -96.53 48.65 18.49
N VAL A 326 -95.81 49.46 17.70
CA VAL A 326 -96.33 50.74 17.19
C VAL A 326 -97.52 50.51 16.26
N LYS A 327 -97.45 49.50 15.39
CA LYS A 327 -98.57 49.12 14.50
C LYS A 327 -99.82 48.73 15.28
N SER A 328 -99.67 47.99 16.39
CA SER A 328 -100.79 47.60 17.25
C SER A 328 -101.27 48.72 18.18
N GLN A 329 -100.40 49.64 18.60
CA GLN A 329 -100.80 50.91 19.21
C GLN A 329 -101.64 51.74 18.24
N LEU A 330 -101.16 51.93 17.01
CA LEU A 330 -101.88 52.66 15.97
C LEU A 330 -103.24 52.00 15.66
N GLY A 331 -103.31 50.67 15.65
CA GLY A 331 -104.57 49.94 15.51
C GLY A 331 -105.55 50.17 16.66
N ARG A 332 -105.05 50.30 17.91
CA ARG A 332 -105.87 50.65 19.08
C ARG A 332 -106.34 52.10 19.01
N GLU A 333 -105.45 53.05 18.73
CA GLU A 333 -105.81 54.46 18.59
C GLU A 333 -106.81 54.69 17.46
N LEU A 334 -106.71 53.93 16.36
CA LEU A 334 -107.70 53.96 15.28
C LEU A 334 -109.05 53.44 15.77
N ALA A 335 -109.07 52.32 16.50
CA ALA A 335 -110.31 51.76 17.07
C ALA A 335 -110.94 52.69 18.12
N ASP A 336 -110.13 53.33 18.96
CA ASP A 336 -110.58 54.33 19.93
C ASP A 336 -111.13 55.57 19.21
N SER A 337 -110.46 56.04 18.15
CA SER A 337 -110.95 57.14 17.32
C SER A 337 -112.26 56.78 16.61
N GLU A 338 -112.41 55.54 16.12
CA GLU A 338 -113.66 55.05 15.52
C GLU A 338 -114.77 54.95 16.56
N ALA A 339 -114.47 54.49 17.78
CA ALA A 339 -115.40 54.44 18.90
C ALA A 339 -115.87 55.84 19.32
N VAL A 340 -114.96 56.81 19.40
CA VAL A 340 -115.29 58.22 19.64
C VAL A 340 -116.14 58.77 18.49
N ASN A 341 -115.84 58.40 17.25
CA ASN A 341 -116.64 58.85 16.11
C ASN A 341 -118.07 58.27 16.12
N THR A 342 -118.25 57.02 16.55
CA THR A 342 -119.60 56.45 16.79
C THR A 342 -120.31 57.13 17.95
N GLN A 343 -119.63 57.40 19.06
CA GLN A 343 -120.20 58.14 20.19
C GLN A 343 -120.63 59.56 19.78
N LEU A 344 -119.83 60.23 18.94
CA LEU A 344 -120.16 61.53 18.39
C LEU A 344 -121.39 61.45 17.48
N HIS A 345 -121.52 60.40 16.67
CA HIS A 345 -122.68 60.18 15.82
C HIS A 345 -123.96 59.94 16.64
N ASP A 346 -123.88 59.14 17.69
CA ASP A 346 -124.99 58.86 18.61
C ASP A 346 -125.43 60.15 19.35
N ALA A 347 -124.49 60.94 19.86
CA ALA A 347 -124.79 62.22 20.49
C ALA A 347 -125.40 63.24 19.52
N LEU A 348 -124.99 63.20 18.23
CA LEU A 348 -125.60 64.05 17.19
C LEU A 348 -127.05 63.65 16.95
N SER A 349 -127.32 62.34 16.87
CA SER A 349 -128.68 61.79 16.75
C SER A 349 -129.55 62.18 17.95
N GLU A 350 -129.02 62.10 19.17
CA GLU A 350 -129.70 62.56 20.38
C GLU A 350 -129.99 64.07 20.34
N SER A 351 -129.02 64.88 19.91
CA SER A 351 -129.22 66.32 19.75
C SER A 351 -130.25 66.65 18.67
N GLU A 352 -130.31 65.89 17.58
CA GLU A 352 -131.34 66.04 16.54
C GLU A 352 -132.72 65.63 17.05
N ALA A 353 -132.80 64.61 17.91
CA ALA A 353 -134.04 64.22 18.58
C ALA A 353 -134.54 65.31 19.55
N VAL A 354 -133.64 65.90 20.36
CA VAL A 354 -133.96 67.04 21.23
C VAL A 354 -134.40 68.24 20.41
N LYS A 355 -133.74 68.51 19.28
CA LYS A 355 -134.11 69.59 18.36
C LYS A 355 -135.51 69.37 17.77
N ALA A 356 -135.85 68.13 17.41
CA ALA A 356 -137.19 67.76 16.92
C ALA A 356 -138.28 68.00 17.99
N GLN A 357 -138.01 67.60 19.23
CA GLN A 357 -138.90 67.86 20.37
C GLN A 357 -139.12 69.36 20.62
N LEU A 358 -138.06 70.17 20.49
CA LEU A 358 -138.16 71.63 20.63
C LEU A 358 -138.98 72.28 19.52
N THR A 359 -138.86 71.81 18.27
CA THR A 359 -139.69 72.29 17.16
C THR A 359 -141.17 71.96 17.32
N GLU A 360 -141.49 70.83 17.93
CA GLU A 360 -142.86 70.43 18.21
C GLU A 360 -143.48 71.25 19.35
N ALA A 361 -142.72 71.50 20.43
CA ALA A 361 -143.12 72.40 21.51
C ALA A 361 -143.33 73.86 21.02
N LEU A 362 -142.55 74.30 20.03
CA LEU A 362 -142.71 75.62 19.42
C LEU A 362 -143.93 75.70 18.49
N ALA A 363 -144.35 74.58 17.90
CA ALA A 363 -145.55 74.50 17.06
C ALA A 363 -146.84 74.52 17.90
N THR A 364 -146.86 73.81 19.03
CA THR A 364 -147.99 73.83 19.97
C THR A 364 -148.16 75.21 20.62
N ALA A 365 -147.07 75.84 21.07
CA ALA A 365 -147.13 77.20 21.61
C ALA A 365 -147.65 78.25 20.59
N LYS A 366 -147.41 78.03 19.29
CA LYS A 366 -147.97 78.89 18.23
C LYS A 366 -149.46 78.66 17.97
N SER A 367 -149.93 77.42 18.15
CA SER A 367 -151.36 77.08 18.03
C SER A 367 -152.17 77.76 19.13
N ASP A 368 -151.71 77.67 20.38
CA ASP A 368 -152.39 78.23 21.55
C ASP A 368 -152.46 79.78 21.50
N LEU A 369 -151.44 80.40 20.89
CA LEU A 369 -151.39 81.86 20.67
C LEU A 369 -152.34 82.35 19.57
N SER A 370 -152.80 81.45 18.69
CA SER A 370 -153.79 81.78 17.65
C SER A 370 -155.23 81.73 18.17
N GLU A 371 -155.52 80.86 19.15
CA GLU A 371 -156.85 80.75 19.75
C GLU A 371 -157.14 81.89 20.74
N ALA A 372 -156.13 82.36 21.49
CA ALA A 372 -156.26 83.53 22.36
C ALA A 372 -156.53 84.85 21.59
N ARG A 373 -156.17 84.90 20.30
CA ARG A 373 -156.37 86.06 19.42
C ARG A 373 -157.81 86.18 18.91
N ALA A 374 -158.55 85.08 18.78
CA ALA A 374 -159.94 85.10 18.30
C ALA A 374 -160.94 85.61 19.35
N LEU A 375 -160.59 85.57 20.65
CA LEU A 375 -161.42 86.05 21.76
C LEU A 375 -161.28 87.56 22.04
N ALA A 376 -160.19 88.19 21.60
CA ALA A 376 -159.94 89.63 21.82
C ALA A 376 -160.62 90.56 20.79
N GLU A 377 -160.93 90.09 19.57
CA GLU A 377 -161.48 90.95 18.49
C GLU A 377 -163.01 91.20 18.55
N SER A 378 -163.75 90.55 19.45
CA SER A 378 -165.22 90.74 19.57
C SER A 378 -165.61 91.85 20.57
N HIS A 379 -164.73 92.23 21.50
CA HIS A 379 -165.03 93.19 22.57
C HIS A 379 -164.66 94.66 22.27
N ASP A 380 -163.84 94.93 21.25
CA ASP A 380 -163.39 96.30 20.90
C ASP A 380 -164.33 97.09 19.96
N LYS A 381 -165.47 96.52 19.53
CA LYS A 381 -166.37 97.16 18.57
C LYS A 381 -167.61 97.81 19.19
N LYS A 382 -167.38 98.78 20.07
CA LYS A 382 -168.28 99.94 20.30
C LYS A 382 -169.26 99.85 21.46
N CYS A 383 -168.67 99.94 22.65
CA CYS A 383 -169.07 100.94 23.65
C CYS A 383 -168.50 102.35 23.33
N ALA A 384 -168.57 102.80 22.07
CA ALA A 384 -168.08 104.13 21.65
C ALA A 384 -169.17 105.24 21.71
N GLU A 385 -170.37 104.96 22.22
CA GLU A 385 -171.49 105.92 22.15
C GLU A 385 -172.25 106.14 23.46
N LEU A 386 -171.53 106.18 24.59
CA LEU A 386 -172.03 106.80 25.84
C LEU A 386 -170.93 107.68 26.47
N ALA A 387 -170.76 108.94 26.02
CA ALA A 387 -170.02 109.95 26.80
C ALA A 387 -170.18 111.44 26.43
N VAL A 388 -171.30 111.95 25.86
CA VAL A 388 -171.61 113.39 26.00
C VAL A 388 -173.13 113.62 26.03
N ALA A 389 -173.68 113.75 27.25
CA ALA A 389 -174.77 114.67 27.64
C ALA A 389 -175.63 114.07 28.77
N LEU A 390 -175.16 114.29 29.99
CA LEU A 390 -175.98 114.27 31.20
C LEU A 390 -176.12 115.73 31.62
N LYS A 391 -177.33 116.31 31.45
CA LYS A 391 -177.96 117.43 32.19
C LYS A 391 -178.88 118.30 31.31
N ALA A 392 -180.19 118.02 31.33
CA ALA A 392 -181.30 118.95 31.61
C ALA A 392 -182.66 118.35 31.16
N GLU A 393 -183.66 118.46 32.03
CA GLU A 393 -185.12 118.30 31.81
C GLU A 393 -185.61 116.87 31.48
N GLU A 394 -186.37 116.15 32.31
CA GLU A 394 -187.58 116.53 33.07
C GLU A 394 -188.54 117.42 32.28
N GLU A 395 -189.32 116.81 31.38
CA GLU A 395 -190.79 116.86 31.50
C GLU A 395 -191.49 115.87 30.55
N ALA A 396 -192.59 115.33 31.08
CA ALA A 396 -193.68 114.61 30.44
C ALA A 396 -193.47 113.15 29.92
N ASN A 397 -193.80 112.23 30.83
CA ASN A 397 -194.87 111.23 30.63
C ASN A 397 -194.53 109.86 29.97
N PRO A 398 -194.69 108.70 30.65
CA PRO A 398 -194.37 108.32 32.04
C PRO A 398 -193.49 107.02 32.10
N ARG A 399 -192.47 106.85 32.99
CA ARG A 399 -191.68 105.57 33.11
C ARG A 399 -190.81 105.38 34.39
N LYS A 400 -190.51 104.08 34.66
CA LYS A 400 -189.83 103.31 35.75
C LYS A 400 -188.49 103.83 36.37
N ARG A 401 -187.89 103.28 37.46
CA ARG A 401 -188.22 102.89 38.87
C ARG A 401 -186.89 102.44 39.58
N ARG A 402 -186.48 103.17 40.66
CA ARG A 402 -185.65 102.91 41.90
C ARG A 402 -184.45 101.91 41.84
N ARG A 403 -183.17 102.21 42.15
CA ARG A 403 -182.39 102.94 43.21
C ARG A 403 -182.37 102.33 44.63
N LEU A 404 -181.17 102.03 45.12
CA LEU A 404 -180.54 102.36 46.43
C LEU A 404 -179.06 101.88 46.36
N ASN A 405 -178.03 102.74 46.36
CA ASN A 405 -177.30 103.33 47.53
C ASN A 405 -176.56 102.24 48.33
N ASP A 406 -175.24 102.22 48.57
CA ASP A 406 -174.25 103.29 48.75
C ASP A 406 -172.84 102.89 48.24
N GLY A 407 -172.11 103.85 47.64
CA GLY A 407 -170.63 103.93 47.60
C GLY A 407 -169.81 103.06 46.62
N PRO A 408 -169.66 103.45 45.34
CA PRO A 408 -168.46 103.11 44.58
C PRO A 408 -167.93 104.23 43.64
N GLU A 409 -166.61 104.41 43.60
CA GLU A 409 -165.82 105.00 42.51
C GLU A 409 -165.00 103.82 41.93
N GLU A 410 -165.38 103.27 40.77
CA GLU A 410 -164.89 103.62 39.44
C GLU A 410 -163.38 103.29 39.26
N LEU A 411 -162.90 102.40 38.38
CA LEU A 411 -163.44 101.63 37.25
C LEU A 411 -162.42 100.46 37.03
N SER A 412 -162.74 99.14 37.01
CA SER A 412 -163.68 98.39 36.15
C SER A 412 -163.37 98.59 34.66
N ASN A 413 -163.20 97.60 33.79
CA ASN A 413 -163.30 96.13 33.75
C ASN A 413 -162.69 95.74 32.36
N GLN A 414 -162.41 94.49 31.97
CA GLN A 414 -163.18 93.27 32.15
C GLN A 414 -162.26 92.05 31.77
N GLU A 415 -162.06 90.98 32.56
CA GLU A 415 -162.97 89.82 32.82
C GLU A 415 -163.13 88.93 31.55
N THR A 416 -163.21 87.59 31.49
CA THR A 416 -163.45 86.46 32.43
C THR A 416 -163.27 85.14 31.62
N TRP A 417 -163.44 84.01 32.31
CA TRP A 417 -163.81 82.65 31.88
C TRP A 417 -162.63 81.69 31.77
N GLU A 418 -162.34 80.90 32.80
CA GLU A 418 -163.11 79.80 33.40
C GLU A 418 -162.41 78.49 33.00
N ARG A 419 -162.02 77.69 33.99
CA ARG A 419 -162.32 76.24 34.08
C ARG A 419 -161.45 75.52 35.14
N ILE A 420 -162.04 75.32 36.32
CA ILE A 420 -162.19 74.01 37.00
C ILE A 420 -160.86 73.30 37.36
N VAL A 421 -160.40 73.26 38.62
CA VAL A 421 -160.89 72.41 39.73
C VAL A 421 -161.30 71.00 39.28
N TYR A 422 -160.32 70.18 38.90
CA TYR A 422 -160.28 68.74 39.17
C TYR A 422 -158.81 68.30 39.08
N GLU A 423 -158.35 67.56 40.09
CA GLU A 423 -157.44 66.42 39.91
C GLU A 423 -156.08 66.66 39.21
N MET A 424 -154.99 66.81 39.98
CA MET A 424 -154.21 65.65 40.45
C MET A 424 -152.91 66.11 41.13
N ALA A 425 -152.84 65.84 42.43
CA ALA A 425 -151.61 65.39 43.07
C ALA A 425 -151.53 63.88 42.82
N ASP A 426 -150.81 63.48 41.78
CA ASP A 426 -150.00 62.26 41.78
C ASP A 426 -149.09 62.29 40.55
N GLU A 427 -147.87 61.79 40.75
CA GLU A 427 -146.90 61.40 39.73
C GLU A 427 -145.96 62.47 39.11
N LEU A 428 -144.67 62.24 39.44
CA LEU A 428 -143.47 62.39 38.60
C LEU A 428 -142.75 63.75 38.68
N ALA A 429 -141.71 63.94 39.49
CA ALA A 429 -140.58 63.06 39.81
C ALA A 429 -139.92 62.47 38.55
N THR A 430 -138.77 63.07 38.17
CA THR A 430 -137.54 62.48 37.59
C THR A 430 -136.98 63.26 36.40
N VAL A 431 -136.21 64.33 36.66
CA VAL A 431 -134.92 64.56 35.98
C VAL A 431 -133.97 65.29 36.95
N THR A 432 -133.31 64.49 37.79
CA THR A 432 -131.89 64.62 38.16
C THR A 432 -131.00 64.41 36.92
N PRO A 433 -129.67 64.72 36.91
CA PRO A 433 -128.77 64.95 38.05
C PRO A 433 -128.00 66.29 38.01
N GLU A 434 -127.77 66.92 39.16
CA GLU A 434 -126.49 66.89 39.89
C GLU A 434 -125.27 67.33 39.04
N LEU A 435 -124.93 68.61 39.17
CA LEU A 435 -123.58 69.05 39.55
C LEU A 435 -123.69 70.52 39.96
N GLU A 436 -123.40 70.78 41.23
CA GLU A 436 -123.26 72.10 41.80
C GLU A 436 -122.20 72.90 41.04
N GLY A 437 -122.59 74.04 40.51
CA GLY A 437 -121.69 75.09 40.04
C GLY A 437 -122.25 76.42 40.51
N PRO A 438 -121.45 77.24 41.20
CA PRO A 438 -120.53 78.10 40.47
C PRO A 438 -119.16 78.30 41.17
N ASP A 439 -118.07 77.90 40.51
CA ASP A 439 -116.77 78.56 40.65
C ASP A 439 -115.97 78.45 39.34
N VAL A 440 -116.56 79.00 38.27
CA VAL A 440 -115.80 79.48 37.11
C VAL A 440 -115.17 80.80 37.54
N LEU A 441 -113.85 80.81 37.76
CA LEU A 441 -113.06 82.03 37.98
C LEU A 441 -113.04 82.87 36.69
N THR A 442 -114.14 83.58 36.48
CA THR A 442 -114.23 84.67 35.53
C THR A 442 -113.27 85.80 35.93
N HIS A 443 -112.81 86.53 34.92
CA HIS A 443 -111.89 87.68 34.93
C HIS A 443 -112.14 88.77 36.01
N LYS A 444 -113.23 88.67 36.78
CA LYS A 444 -113.65 89.58 37.86
C LYS A 444 -113.24 89.16 39.27
N ARG A 445 -112.80 87.91 39.53
CA ARG A 445 -112.26 87.49 40.85
C ARG A 445 -110.77 87.80 41.00
N VAL A 446 -109.97 87.60 39.94
CA VAL A 446 -108.53 87.94 39.91
C VAL A 446 -108.28 89.45 40.07
N LEU A 447 -109.16 90.31 39.56
CA LEU A 447 -109.06 91.76 39.75
C LEU A 447 -109.52 92.25 41.13
N TYR A 448 -110.36 91.48 41.83
CA TYR A 448 -110.80 91.80 43.18
C TYR A 448 -109.70 91.50 44.20
N ASP A 449 -108.99 90.38 44.04
CA ASP A 449 -107.87 89.99 44.91
C ASP A 449 -106.57 90.81 44.65
N LEU A 450 -106.38 91.36 43.45
CA LEU A 450 -105.26 92.28 43.14
C LEU A 450 -105.48 93.73 43.64
N SER A 451 -106.69 94.09 44.07
CA SER A 451 -107.02 95.45 44.56
C SER A 451 -106.91 95.63 46.08
N ALA A 452 -106.69 94.54 46.82
CA ALA A 452 -106.57 94.52 48.28
C ALA A 452 -105.11 94.54 48.80
N ILE A 453 -104.14 94.79 47.92
CA ILE A 453 -102.71 94.74 48.26
C ILE A 453 -102.18 96.17 48.48
N PRO A 454 -101.56 96.50 49.63
CA PRO A 454 -100.96 97.81 49.83
C PRO A 454 -99.74 97.94 48.91
N ASN A 455 -99.68 99.00 48.10
CA ASN A 455 -98.54 99.42 47.25
C ASN A 455 -98.53 98.96 45.77
N VAL A 456 -99.65 99.15 45.07
CA VAL A 456 -99.86 98.81 43.64
C VAL A 456 -98.78 99.36 42.69
N ASP A 457 -98.17 100.51 42.98
CA ASP A 457 -97.14 101.09 42.12
C ASP A 457 -95.80 100.34 42.22
N ALA A 458 -95.41 99.90 43.42
CA ALA A 458 -94.23 99.06 43.62
C ALA A 458 -94.37 97.68 42.94
N TYR A 459 -95.58 97.12 42.96
CA TYR A 459 -95.89 95.87 42.27
C TYR A 459 -95.85 96.00 40.74
N ARG A 460 -96.35 97.11 40.21
CA ARG A 460 -96.31 97.42 38.78
C ARG A 460 -94.89 97.61 38.27
N ASP A 461 -94.05 98.29 39.05
CA ASP A 461 -92.64 98.47 38.72
C ASP A 461 -91.86 97.14 38.78
N ASN A 462 -92.14 96.29 39.78
CA ASN A 462 -91.56 94.95 39.88
C ASN A 462 -91.96 94.03 38.71
N TRP A 463 -93.23 94.11 38.28
CA TRP A 463 -93.76 93.37 37.14
C TRP A 463 -93.14 93.83 35.80
N ASN A 464 -93.06 95.14 35.59
CA ASN A 464 -92.43 95.71 34.39
C ASN A 464 -90.94 95.38 34.31
N ARG A 465 -90.22 95.38 35.44
CA ARG A 465 -88.81 94.95 35.48
C ARG A 465 -88.63 93.45 35.24
N LEU A 466 -89.53 92.57 35.70
CA LEU A 466 -89.47 91.14 35.35
C LEU A 466 -89.53 90.93 33.82
N LEU A 467 -90.38 91.69 33.14
CA LEU A 467 -90.50 91.64 31.67
C LEU A 467 -89.28 92.24 30.93
N GLN A 468 -88.57 93.20 31.54
CA GLN A 468 -87.42 93.89 30.92
C GLN A 468 -86.06 93.30 31.29
N GLU A 469 -85.90 92.76 32.50
CA GLU A 469 -84.62 92.38 33.12
C GLU A 469 -84.58 90.92 33.60
N GLY A 470 -85.73 90.22 33.66
CA GLY A 470 -85.78 88.82 34.09
C GLY A 470 -85.05 87.85 33.14
N PRO A 471 -84.46 86.76 33.66
CA PRO A 471 -83.81 85.73 32.85
C PRO A 471 -84.83 85.07 31.91
N ALA A 472 -84.43 84.84 30.66
CA ALA A 472 -85.28 84.15 29.70
C ALA A 472 -85.27 82.64 29.97
N ASP A 473 -86.39 81.99 29.69
CA ASP A 473 -86.58 80.53 29.75
C ASP A 473 -86.68 79.85 31.14
N GLU A 474 -86.83 80.62 32.23
CA GLU A 474 -87.05 80.12 33.59
C GLU A 474 -88.50 80.31 34.09
N TRP A 475 -88.94 79.45 35.02
CA TRP A 475 -90.27 79.52 35.65
C TRP A 475 -90.25 80.34 36.95
N HIS A 476 -91.21 81.24 37.10
CA HIS A 476 -91.37 82.10 38.28
C HIS A 476 -92.80 82.08 38.82
N CYS A 477 -92.96 82.20 40.15
CA CYS A 477 -94.27 82.35 40.80
C CYS A 477 -94.68 83.82 40.84
N VAL A 478 -95.88 84.14 40.35
CA VAL A 478 -96.39 85.51 40.21
C VAL A 478 -96.46 86.24 41.55
N VAL A 479 -96.92 85.56 42.60
CA VAL A 479 -97.09 86.16 43.94
C VAL A 479 -95.74 86.55 44.55
N ASN A 480 -94.72 85.69 44.44
CA ASN A 480 -93.37 85.98 44.93
C ASN A 480 -92.66 87.09 44.14
N CYS A 481 -92.87 87.16 42.81
CA CYS A 481 -92.30 88.22 41.97
C CYS A 481 -92.89 89.59 42.29
N LEU A 482 -94.17 89.64 42.62
CA LEU A 482 -94.83 90.86 43.06
C LEU A 482 -94.25 91.30 44.42
N ASP A 483 -94.19 90.40 45.41
CA ASP A 483 -93.79 90.75 46.79
C ASP A 483 -92.29 91.04 47.00
N ARG A 484 -91.38 90.38 46.27
CA ARG A 484 -89.93 90.45 46.51
C ARG A 484 -89.10 91.00 45.35
N GLY A 485 -89.73 91.31 44.21
CA GLY A 485 -89.03 91.72 43.00
C GLY A 485 -88.31 90.58 42.26
N HIS A 486 -87.65 90.90 41.15
CA HIS A 486 -87.10 89.97 40.13
C HIS A 486 -85.89 89.13 40.60
N HIS A 487 -85.53 89.20 41.88
CA HIS A 487 -84.48 88.37 42.51
C HIS A 487 -85.05 87.11 43.20
N ALA A 488 -86.34 86.82 43.04
CA ALA A 488 -86.92 85.57 43.51
C ALA A 488 -86.32 84.37 42.73
N ALA A 489 -85.75 83.42 43.46
CA ALA A 489 -85.04 82.26 42.92
C ALA A 489 -85.92 81.44 41.92
N PRO A 490 -85.32 80.84 40.88
CA PRO A 490 -86.05 80.05 39.88
C PRO A 490 -86.70 78.81 40.49
N LEU A 491 -87.89 78.47 40.01
CA LEU A 491 -88.60 77.24 40.37
C LEU A 491 -88.10 76.06 39.54
N PHE A 492 -87.84 74.93 40.21
CA PHE A 492 -87.58 73.64 39.56
C PHE A 492 -88.90 72.87 39.41
N ILE A 493 -89.21 72.44 38.18
CA ILE A 493 -90.33 71.56 37.86
C ILE A 493 -89.74 70.18 37.55
N SER A 494 -90.23 69.12 38.20
CA SER A 494 -89.82 67.75 37.90
C SER A 494 -90.40 67.28 36.56
N ASN A 495 -89.84 66.24 35.94
CA ASN A 495 -90.41 65.64 34.73
C ASN A 495 -91.80 64.99 34.94
N ASP A 496 -92.28 64.93 36.19
CA ASP A 496 -93.59 64.38 36.55
C ASP A 496 -94.66 65.49 36.76
N GLY A 497 -94.32 66.77 36.56
CA GLY A 497 -95.27 67.90 36.53
C GLY A 497 -95.47 68.68 37.83
N ASP A 498 -94.84 68.26 38.94
CA ASP A 498 -94.96 68.93 40.24
C ASP A 498 -93.96 70.09 40.40
N ALA A 499 -94.45 71.26 40.83
CA ALA A 499 -93.65 72.45 41.11
C ALA A 499 -93.74 72.87 42.60
N LEU A 500 -92.64 72.73 43.34
CA LEU A 500 -92.57 73.13 44.75
C LEU A 500 -92.20 74.62 44.88
N CYS A 501 -93.17 75.49 45.17
CA CYS A 501 -92.93 76.91 45.40
C CYS A 501 -92.58 77.21 46.86
N PRO A 502 -91.35 77.69 47.16
CA PRO A 502 -90.96 78.03 48.54
C PRO A 502 -91.83 79.18 49.06
N GLY A 503 -92.64 78.89 50.09
CA GLY A 503 -93.54 79.85 50.75
C GLY A 503 -95.04 79.65 50.48
N HIS A 504 -95.44 78.72 49.59
CA HIS A 504 -96.85 78.44 49.26
C HIS A 504 -97.15 76.93 49.25
N GLU A 505 -96.75 76.21 50.28
CA GLU A 505 -97.03 74.77 50.39
C GLU A 505 -98.56 74.54 50.57
N ASN A 506 -99.17 73.74 49.68
CA ASN A 506 -100.60 73.37 49.61
C ASN A 506 -101.61 74.47 49.19
N ARG A 507 -101.25 75.37 48.28
CA ARG A 507 -102.22 76.22 47.54
C ARG A 507 -101.90 76.26 46.05
N GLU A 508 -102.94 76.23 45.22
CA GLU A 508 -102.81 76.49 43.77
C GLU A 508 -102.15 77.87 43.59
N CYS A 509 -101.06 77.94 42.83
CA CYS A 509 -100.33 79.19 42.61
C CYS A 509 -100.10 79.44 41.13
N LEU A 510 -100.15 80.72 40.72
CA LEU A 510 -99.90 81.11 39.33
C LEU A 510 -98.40 81.13 39.06
N VAL A 511 -97.95 80.31 38.11
CA VAL A 511 -96.59 80.32 37.59
C VAL A 511 -96.54 80.85 36.16
N VAL A 512 -95.49 81.59 35.85
CA VAL A 512 -95.27 82.24 34.54
C VAL A 512 -93.84 82.02 34.05
N LYS A 513 -93.69 81.88 32.73
CA LYS A 513 -92.41 81.74 32.04
C LYS A 513 -92.28 82.85 31.00
N VAL A 514 -91.12 83.52 30.97
CA VAL A 514 -90.85 84.63 30.03
C VAL A 514 -89.93 84.15 28.90
N PHE A 515 -90.36 84.36 27.65
CA PHE A 515 -89.58 84.04 26.45
C PHE A 515 -89.07 85.33 25.78
N ARG A 516 -87.80 85.35 25.34
CA ARG A 516 -87.23 86.45 24.54
C ARG A 516 -86.76 85.94 23.19
N GLY A 517 -87.44 86.35 22.12
CA GLY A 517 -87.03 86.14 20.73
C GLY A 517 -86.23 87.34 20.19
N VAL A 518 -85.33 87.08 19.23
CA VAL A 518 -84.51 88.11 18.57
C VAL A 518 -85.42 88.96 17.65
N ASP A 519 -85.50 90.27 17.92
CA ASP A 519 -86.14 91.35 17.12
C ASP A 519 -87.68 91.38 16.96
N THR A 520 -88.42 91.61 18.05
CA THR A 520 -89.74 92.31 18.09
C THR A 520 -90.13 92.63 19.55
N PRO A 521 -90.98 93.64 19.85
CA PRO A 521 -91.23 94.06 21.23
C PRO A 521 -91.98 92.96 22.00
N VAL A 522 -91.56 92.76 23.26
CA VAL A 522 -92.04 91.77 24.24
C VAL A 522 -93.46 91.24 23.92
N ARG A 523 -93.55 90.06 23.32
CA ARG A 523 -94.80 89.29 23.28
C ARG A 523 -94.79 88.32 24.45
N THR A 524 -95.50 88.70 25.50
CA THR A 524 -95.79 87.84 26.65
C THR A 524 -96.77 86.76 26.20
N VAL A 525 -96.34 85.50 26.20
CA VAL A 525 -97.24 84.34 26.11
C VAL A 525 -97.24 83.67 27.48
N PHE A 526 -98.36 83.79 28.18
CA PHE A 526 -98.60 83.11 29.44
C PHE A 526 -99.14 81.71 29.16
N SER A 527 -98.48 80.66 29.65
CA SER A 527 -99.17 79.40 29.95
C SER A 527 -99.36 79.33 31.46
N LEU A 528 -100.61 79.46 31.90
CA LEU A 528 -101.00 79.08 33.26
C LEU A 528 -101.01 77.56 33.35
N ILE A 529 -100.31 77.02 34.34
CA ILE A 529 -100.65 75.72 34.92
C ILE A 529 -101.04 76.04 36.36
N ALA A 530 -102.28 75.73 36.73
CA ALA A 530 -102.65 75.51 38.11
C ALA A 530 -102.17 74.09 38.46
N SER A 531 -101.34 73.97 39.49
CA SER A 531 -101.11 72.68 40.14
C SER A 531 -102.29 72.38 41.06
#